data_AF-A0A3D4HRV0-F1
#
_entry.id   AF-A0A3D4HRV0-F1
#
_cell.length_a   1.000
_cell.length_b   1.000
_cell.length_c   1.000
_cell.angle_alpha   90.00
_cell.angle_beta   90.00
_cell.angle_gamma   90.00
#
_symmetry.space_group_name_H-M   'P 1'
#
loop_
_entity.id
_entity.type
_entity.pdbx_description
1 polymer ?
#
loop_
_entity_poly.entity_id
_entity_poly.type
_entity_poly.pdbx_seq_one_letter_code
_entity_poly.pdbx_strand_id
1 'polypeptide(L)'
;MKVKKRRLNYKNTIFVYIMILSFIPIIVLGIVSYLTYMNGVSEKISAQTELAVSQAKNRVDTALYNIRSYYIKEISEEELEWLIRTDIWYSDYSKLDKAAKIMAGPGYYLSYISGYSFLNFDT
;
A
#
# COMPACT_ATOMS: atom_id res chain seq x y z
N MET A 1 25.77 -59.08 52.58
CA MET A 1 24.48 -58.36 52.52
C MET A 1 24.63 -57.14 51.60
N LYS A 2 23.86 -57.12 50.49
CA LYS A 2 23.55 -56.01 49.56
C LYS A 2 24.69 -55.16 48.96
N VAL A 3 25.24 -55.63 47.83
CA VAL A 3 25.87 -54.77 46.81
C VAL A 3 24.77 -54.27 45.86
N LYS A 4 24.25 -53.05 46.06
CA LYS A 4 23.26 -52.46 45.13
C LYS A 4 23.24 -50.93 45.18
N LYS A 5 24.29 -50.27 44.69
CA LYS A 5 24.30 -48.82 44.38
C LYS A 5 25.28 -48.54 43.22
N ARG A 6 24.84 -48.80 41.98
CA ARG A 6 25.57 -48.33 40.76
C ARG A 6 24.72 -48.29 39.48
N ARG A 7 23.56 -48.96 39.43
CA ARG A 7 22.66 -48.97 38.25
C ARG A 7 21.75 -47.73 38.09
N LEU A 8 21.54 -46.94 39.14
CA LEU A 8 20.64 -45.77 39.10
C LEU A 8 21.23 -44.58 38.32
N ASN A 9 22.54 -44.32 38.43
CA ASN A 9 23.20 -43.22 37.70
C ASN A 9 23.14 -43.42 36.19
N TYR A 10 23.38 -44.64 35.71
CA TYR A 10 23.37 -44.94 34.28
C TYR A 10 22.00 -44.71 33.63
N LYS A 11 20.92 -45.05 34.36
CA LYS A 11 19.55 -44.83 33.89
C LYS A 11 19.20 -43.35 33.82
N ASN A 12 19.64 -42.56 34.81
CA ASN A 12 19.47 -41.10 34.80
C ASN A 12 20.29 -40.42 33.69
N THR A 13 21.53 -40.85 33.46
CA THR A 13 22.36 -40.30 32.37
C THR A 13 21.71 -40.55 31.01
N ILE A 14 21.22 -41.76 30.76
CA ILE A 14 20.50 -42.07 29.51
C ILE A 14 19.21 -41.26 29.39
N PHE A 15 18.45 -41.11 30.47
CA PHE A 15 17.23 -40.31 30.48
C PHE A 15 17.49 -38.85 30.09
N VAL A 16 18.56 -38.24 30.62
CA VAL A 16 18.98 -36.88 30.28
C VAL A 16 19.41 -36.78 28.81
N TYR A 17 20.15 -37.78 28.29
CA TYR A 17 20.52 -37.81 26.87
C TYR A 17 19.31 -37.85 25.94
N ILE A 18 18.32 -38.70 26.24
CA ILE A 18 17.09 -38.80 25.44
C ILE A 18 16.28 -37.50 25.54
N MET A 19 16.24 -36.87 26.71
CA MET A 19 15.57 -35.58 26.92
C MET A 19 16.20 -34.48 26.08
N ILE A 20 17.55 -34.37 26.07
CA ILE A 20 18.28 -33.40 25.23
C ILE A 20 18.05 -33.69 23.75
N LEU A 21 18.03 -34.97 23.35
CA LEU A 21 17.77 -35.38 21.97
C LEU A 21 16.39 -34.91 21.48
N SER A 22 15.38 -34.91 22.35
CA SER A 22 14.04 -34.39 22.04
C SER A 22 13.98 -32.87 21.84
N PHE A 23 14.94 -32.11 22.38
CA PHE A 23 15.00 -30.66 22.16
C PHE A 23 15.69 -30.26 20.85
N ILE A 24 16.48 -31.15 20.24
CA ILE A 24 17.17 -30.89 18.96
C ILE A 24 16.20 -30.40 17.86
N PRO A 25 15.07 -31.05 17.57
CA PRO A 25 14.16 -30.57 16.52
C PRO A 25 13.56 -29.18 16.84
N ILE A 26 13.34 -28.87 18.12
CA ILE A 26 12.82 -27.56 18.55
C ILE A 26 13.86 -26.46 18.29
N ILE A 27 15.13 -26.73 18.60
CA ILE A 27 16.23 -25.79 18.37
C ILE A 27 16.43 -25.57 16.86
N VAL A 28 16.41 -26.64 16.06
CA VAL A 28 16.53 -26.56 14.59
C VAL A 28 15.40 -25.72 14.01
N LEU A 29 14.14 -25.96 14.41
CA LEU A 29 13.00 -25.17 13.96
C LEU A 29 13.11 -23.71 14.38
N GLY A 30 13.60 -23.42 15.59
CA GLY A 30 13.83 -22.06 16.06
C GLY A 30 14.88 -21.31 15.23
N ILE A 31 16.00 -21.97 14.90
CA ILE A 31 17.06 -21.39 14.06
C ILE A 31 16.55 -21.12 12.64
N VAL A 32 15.87 -22.10 12.04
CA VAL A 32 15.29 -21.94 10.70
C VAL A 32 14.27 -20.81 10.70
N SER A 33 13.37 -20.77 11.68
CA SER A 33 12.38 -19.69 11.81
C SER A 33 13.02 -18.32 11.93
N TYR A 34 14.07 -18.19 12.74
CA TYR A 34 14.80 -16.93 12.91
C TYR A 34 15.49 -16.48 11.61
N LEU A 35 16.18 -17.39 10.92
CA LEU A 35 16.82 -17.10 9.64
C LEU A 35 15.80 -16.73 8.55
N THR A 36 14.70 -17.46 8.45
CA THR A 36 13.63 -17.18 7.50
C THR A 36 12.93 -15.86 7.81
N TYR A 37 12.72 -15.53 9.09
CA TYR A 37 12.13 -14.26 9.50
C TYR A 37 13.04 -13.09 9.10
N MET A 38 14.34 -13.17 9.38
CA MET A 38 15.26 -12.07 9.08
C MET A 38 15.43 -11.83 7.57
N ASN A 39 15.53 -12.91 6.79
CA ASN A 39 15.67 -12.82 5.35
C ASN A 39 14.36 -12.42 4.67
N GLY A 40 13.24 -13.01 5.09
CA GLY A 40 11.93 -12.78 4.48
C GLY A 40 11.34 -11.41 4.81
N VAL A 41 11.66 -10.83 5.97
CA VAL A 41 11.15 -9.51 6.37
C VAL A 41 11.82 -8.40 5.57
N SER A 42 13.14 -8.44 5.37
CA SER A 42 13.83 -7.39 4.60
C SER A 42 13.41 -7.37 3.13
N GLU A 43 13.33 -8.54 2.50
CA GLU A 43 12.96 -8.66 1.08
C GLU A 43 11.47 -8.36 0.83
N LYS A 44 10.59 -8.75 1.76
CA LYS A 44 9.16 -8.38 1.67
C LYS A 44 8.93 -6.90 1.92
N ILE A 45 9.68 -6.25 2.82
CA ILE A 45 9.46 -4.83 3.11
C ILE A 45 9.88 -3.98 1.91
N SER A 46 11.04 -4.24 1.30
CA SER A 46 11.48 -3.49 0.12
C SER A 46 10.52 -3.68 -1.06
N ALA A 47 10.15 -4.92 -1.36
CA ALA A 47 9.21 -5.22 -2.45
C ALA A 47 7.81 -4.61 -2.22
N GLN A 48 7.28 -4.69 -1.00
CA GLN A 48 5.98 -4.07 -0.67
C GLN A 48 6.04 -2.55 -0.73
N THR A 49 7.15 -1.95 -0.30
CA THR A 49 7.33 -0.50 -0.35
C THR A 49 7.43 -0.02 -1.80
N GLU A 50 8.20 -0.70 -2.65
CA GLU A 50 8.30 -0.39 -4.07
C GLU A 50 6.94 -0.54 -4.78
N LEU A 51 6.20 -1.61 -4.48
CA LEU A 51 4.84 -1.80 -4.98
C LEU A 51 3.87 -0.72 -4.50
N ALA A 52 3.96 -0.29 -3.24
CA ALA A 52 3.12 0.76 -2.69
C ALA A 52 3.41 2.11 -3.35
N VAL A 53 4.68 2.45 -3.55
CA VAL A 53 5.11 3.67 -4.26
C VAL A 53 4.65 3.64 -5.71
N SER A 54 4.82 2.51 -6.41
CA SER A 54 4.37 2.32 -7.79
C SER A 54 2.86 2.44 -7.92
N GLN A 55 2.10 1.85 -6.99
CA GLN A 55 0.63 1.98 -6.95
C GLN A 55 0.19 3.43 -6.69
N ALA A 56 0.84 4.12 -5.75
CA ALA A 56 0.55 5.53 -5.48
C ALA A 56 0.83 6.39 -6.72
N LYS A 57 1.98 6.21 -7.37
CA LYS A 57 2.34 6.90 -8.61
C LYS A 57 1.31 6.64 -9.70
N ASN A 58 0.95 5.39 -9.95
CA ASN A 58 -0.05 5.04 -10.98
C ASN A 58 -1.42 5.67 -10.70
N ARG A 59 -1.84 5.77 -9.43
CA ARG A 59 -3.09 6.45 -9.05
C ARG A 59 -3.03 7.94 -9.34
N VAL A 60 -1.90 8.59 -9.04
CA VAL A 60 -1.66 10.01 -9.35
C VAL A 60 -1.66 10.23 -10.86
N ASP A 61 -0.90 9.44 -11.61
CA ASP A 61 -0.80 9.56 -13.07
C ASP A 61 -2.16 9.34 -13.74
N THR A 62 -2.95 8.39 -13.25
CA THR A 62 -4.32 8.16 -13.73
C THR A 62 -5.24 9.34 -13.43
N ALA A 63 -5.16 9.90 -12.21
CA ALA A 63 -5.97 11.06 -11.85
C ALA A 63 -5.63 12.27 -12.73
N LEU A 64 -4.33 12.57 -12.92
CA LEU A 64 -3.87 13.64 -13.80
C LEU A 64 -4.26 13.41 -15.26
N TYR A 65 -4.17 12.17 -15.74
CA TYR A 65 -4.61 11.80 -17.08
C TYR A 65 -6.12 12.05 -17.26
N ASN A 66 -6.93 11.70 -16.26
CA ASN A 66 -8.38 11.92 -16.29
C ASN A 66 -8.74 13.41 -16.23
N ILE A 67 -8.04 14.20 -15.40
CA ILE A 67 -8.16 15.67 -15.39
C ILE A 67 -7.88 16.22 -16.78
N ARG A 68 -6.71 15.89 -17.34
CA ARG A 68 -6.27 16.39 -18.64
C ARG A 68 -7.25 15.99 -19.75
N SER A 69 -7.65 14.73 -19.78
CA SER A 69 -8.53 14.19 -20.82
C SER A 69 -9.92 14.81 -20.76
N TYR A 70 -10.44 15.06 -19.55
CA TYR A 70 -11.70 15.80 -19.36
C TYR A 70 -11.59 17.19 -19.99
N TYR A 71 -10.65 18.02 -19.55
CA TYR A 71 -10.55 19.39 -20.08
C TYR A 71 -10.26 19.45 -21.59
N ILE A 72 -9.44 18.55 -22.15
CA ILE A 72 -9.21 18.50 -23.60
C ILE A 72 -10.51 18.18 -24.36
N LYS A 73 -11.31 17.25 -23.85
CA LYS A 73 -12.59 16.88 -24.46
C LYS A 73 -13.60 18.02 -24.35
N GLU A 74 -13.73 18.62 -23.17
CA GLU A 74 -14.70 19.69 -22.92
C GLU A 74 -14.36 21.00 -23.64
N ILE A 75 -13.06 21.34 -23.82
CA ILE A 75 -12.64 22.50 -24.64
C ILE A 75 -13.11 22.38 -26.10
N SER A 76 -13.41 21.17 -26.55
CA SER A 76 -13.96 20.91 -27.88
C SER A 76 -15.48 21.13 -27.97
N GLU A 77 -16.16 21.42 -26.86
CA GLU A 77 -17.60 21.68 -26.83
C GLU A 77 -17.93 23.10 -27.31
N GLU A 78 -19.03 23.22 -28.08
CA GLU A 78 -19.49 24.46 -28.71
C GLU A 78 -19.76 25.56 -27.68
N GLU A 79 -20.25 25.20 -26.50
CA GLU A 79 -20.52 26.12 -25.40
C GLU A 79 -19.25 26.79 -24.85
N LEU A 80 -18.13 26.06 -24.82
CA LEU A 80 -16.83 26.61 -24.38
C LEU A 80 -16.16 27.41 -25.49
N GLU A 81 -16.22 26.95 -26.74
CA GLU A 81 -15.75 27.73 -27.89
C GLU A 81 -16.51 29.06 -28.04
N TRP A 82 -17.84 29.03 -27.85
CA TRP A 82 -18.69 30.22 -27.86
C TRP A 82 -18.28 31.22 -26.77
N LEU A 83 -18.03 30.74 -25.55
CA LEU A 83 -17.60 31.56 -24.42
C LEU A 83 -16.25 32.25 -24.68
N ILE A 84 -15.32 31.58 -25.36
CA ILE A 84 -14.00 32.12 -25.68
C ILE A 84 -14.06 33.16 -26.81
N ARG A 85 -15.01 33.01 -27.75
CA ARG A 85 -15.04 33.79 -29.00
C ARG A 85 -16.03 34.96 -29.02
N THR A 86 -16.93 35.07 -28.03
CA THR A 86 -18.07 36.01 -28.09
C THR A 86 -18.13 36.90 -26.85
N ASP A 87 -18.57 38.16 -27.02
CA ASP A 87 -18.92 39.03 -25.90
C ASP A 87 -20.24 38.61 -25.25
N ILE A 88 -20.26 38.56 -23.91
CA ILE A 88 -21.36 37.96 -23.14
C ILE A 88 -22.45 39.01 -22.86
N TRP A 89 -23.69 38.72 -23.27
CA TRP A 89 -24.87 39.53 -22.95
C TRP A 89 -25.82 38.81 -21.99
N TYR A 90 -26.70 39.56 -21.31
CA TYR A 90 -27.63 38.99 -20.31
C TYR A 90 -28.57 37.93 -20.91
N SER A 91 -28.89 38.03 -22.20
CA SER A 91 -29.67 37.04 -22.95
C SER A 91 -28.99 35.67 -23.05
N ASP A 92 -27.66 35.61 -22.91
CA ASP A 92 -26.87 34.39 -23.05
C ASP A 92 -26.64 33.64 -21.73
N TYR A 93 -27.31 34.06 -20.65
CA TYR A 93 -27.17 33.46 -19.32
C TYR A 93 -27.32 31.92 -19.34
N SER A 94 -28.20 31.38 -20.17
CA SER A 94 -28.40 29.93 -20.31
C SER A 94 -27.15 29.22 -20.88
N LYS A 95 -26.47 29.83 -21.86
CA LYS A 95 -25.21 29.30 -22.41
C LYS A 95 -24.06 29.48 -21.44
N LEU A 96 -24.04 30.61 -20.72
CA LEU A 96 -23.07 30.88 -19.65
C LEU A 96 -23.16 29.85 -18.51
N ASP A 97 -24.37 29.52 -18.05
CA ASP A 97 -24.60 28.51 -16.99
C ASP A 97 -24.12 27.12 -17.43
N LYS A 98 -24.34 26.74 -18.69
CA LYS A 98 -23.82 25.48 -19.25
C LYS A 98 -22.30 25.44 -19.30
N ALA A 99 -21.67 26.49 -19.84
CA ALA A 99 -20.21 26.58 -19.88
C ALA A 99 -19.61 26.60 -18.46
N ALA A 100 -20.25 27.28 -17.50
CA ALA A 100 -19.84 27.28 -16.10
C ALA A 100 -19.93 25.89 -15.46
N LYS A 101 -20.97 25.11 -15.76
CA LYS A 101 -21.11 23.71 -15.30
C LYS A 101 -20.05 22.78 -15.90
N ILE A 102 -19.73 22.96 -17.17
CA ILE A 102 -18.64 22.21 -17.84
C ILE A 102 -17.29 22.55 -17.20
N MET A 103 -17.02 23.83 -16.95
CA MET A 103 -15.78 24.27 -16.28
C MET A 103 -15.68 23.87 -14.81
N ALA A 104 -16.81 23.77 -14.10
CA ALA A 104 -16.84 23.30 -12.72
C ALA A 104 -16.34 21.85 -12.60
N GLY A 105 -16.43 21.10 -13.70
CA GLY A 105 -15.93 19.74 -13.79
C GLY A 105 -16.73 18.74 -12.95
N PRO A 106 -16.52 17.44 -13.20
CA PRO A 106 -17.19 16.38 -12.47
C PRO A 106 -16.67 16.24 -11.04
N GLY A 107 -17.58 16.00 -10.09
CA GLY A 107 -17.29 15.97 -8.65
C GLY A 107 -16.33 14.87 -8.18
N TYR A 108 -15.89 13.95 -9.04
CA TYR A 108 -14.96 12.88 -8.66
C TYR A 108 -13.56 13.38 -8.31
N TYR A 109 -13.15 14.58 -8.75
CA TYR A 109 -11.87 15.19 -8.37
C TYR A 109 -11.78 15.53 -6.88
N LEU A 110 -12.90 15.92 -6.26
CA LEU A 110 -12.97 16.23 -4.83
C LEU A 110 -12.62 15.00 -3.97
N SER A 111 -13.05 13.82 -4.42
CA SER A 111 -12.76 12.54 -3.77
C SER A 111 -11.26 12.21 -3.78
N TYR A 112 -10.54 12.58 -4.83
CA TYR A 112 -9.09 12.38 -4.89
C TYR A 112 -8.36 13.23 -3.85
N ILE A 113 -8.74 14.51 -3.70
CA ILE A 113 -8.11 15.43 -2.72
C ILE A 113 -8.36 14.97 -1.28
N SER A 114 -9.56 14.46 -0.99
CA SER A 114 -9.90 13.95 0.35
C SER A 114 -9.12 12.70 0.80
N GLY A 115 -8.52 11.96 -0.15
CA GLY A 115 -7.75 10.75 0.14
C GLY A 115 -6.28 10.99 0.52
N TYR A 116 -5.76 12.20 0.31
CA TYR A 116 -4.39 12.56 0.66
C TYR A 116 -4.37 13.24 2.03
N SER A 117 -4.21 12.45 3.09
CA SER A 117 -3.65 12.99 4.33
C SER A 117 -2.16 13.22 4.06
N PHE A 118 -1.71 14.48 4.12
CA PHE A 118 -0.29 14.80 4.05
C PHE A 118 0.42 14.05 5.20
N LEU A 119 1.07 12.94 4.88
CA LEU A 119 2.03 12.30 5.77
C LEU A 119 3.23 13.23 5.85
N ASN A 120 3.24 14.07 6.88
CA ASN A 120 4.39 14.88 7.23
C ASN A 120 5.50 13.92 7.71
N PHE A 121 6.59 13.80 6.95
CA PHE A 121 7.73 12.95 7.30
C PHE A 121 8.75 13.66 8.20
N ASP A 122 8.45 14.87 8.70
CA ASP A 122 9.27 15.53 9.72
C ASP A 122 8.82 15.12 11.14
N THR A 123 9.38 14.03 11.67
CA THR A 123 9.56 13.80 13.11
C THR A 123 10.77 12.91 13.34
#